data_AF-R5G7W3-F1
#
_entry.id   AF-R5G7W3-F1
#
_cell.length_a   1.000
_cell.length_b   1.000
_cell.length_c   1.000
_cell.angle_alpha   90.00
_cell.angle_beta   90.00
_cell.angle_gamma   90.00
#
_symmetry.space_group_name_H-M   'P 1'
#
loop_
_entity.id
_entity.type
_entity.pdbx_description
1 polymer ?
#
loop_
_entity_poly.entity_id
_entity_poly.type
_entity_poly.pdbx_seq_one_letter_code
_entity_poly.pdbx_strand_id
1 'polypeptide(L)'
;MVITFLLTVLIDLTVAIGIGMVLAILILLKRVLDASEINLIDDKNRHPESTKLDLPKCIEVYEIEGPFFFGIANRFDETMRNMPGNPRARIIRMRMVPFVDTTAIHNLKTMIELHKESQTQIILSGVQPAVLETLRQSGVVDLLGEENVTPHISLAVERAMEFLKTHYPHDYEQWTKKHEDR
;
A
#
# COMPACT_ATOMS: atom_id res chain seq x y z
N MET A 1 -41.60 43.63 16.80
CA MET A 1 -40.55 44.03 15.83
C MET A 1 -39.16 43.58 16.29
N VAL A 2 -38.60 44.10 17.40
CA VAL A 2 -37.26 43.69 17.88
C VAL A 2 -37.20 42.21 18.29
N ILE A 3 -38.17 41.73 19.07
CA ILE A 3 -38.22 40.34 19.55
C ILE A 3 -38.38 39.36 18.39
N THR A 4 -39.28 39.66 17.46
CA THR A 4 -39.52 38.84 16.27
C THR A 4 -38.30 38.78 15.35
N PHE A 5 -37.58 39.89 15.19
CA PHE A 5 -36.33 39.96 14.43
C PHE A 5 -35.21 39.13 15.07
N LEU A 6 -35.02 39.26 16.38
CA LEU A 6 -34.03 38.49 17.12
C LEU A 6 -34.30 36.98 17.02
N LEU A 7 -35.58 36.59 17.12
CA LEU A 7 -35.99 35.20 17.06
C LEU A 7 -35.70 34.58 15.69
N THR A 8 -36.00 35.27 14.58
CA THR A 8 -35.68 34.79 13.24
C THR A 8 -34.17 34.67 13.03
N VAL A 9 -33.40 35.70 13.37
CA VAL A 9 -31.94 35.71 13.18
C VAL A 9 -31.25 34.59 13.96
N LEU A 10 -31.63 34.34 15.21
CA LEU A 10 -31.03 33.29 16.03
C LEU A 10 -31.36 31.89 15.53
N ILE A 11 -32.60 31.66 15.07
CA ILE A 11 -33.02 30.38 14.51
C ILE A 11 -32.29 30.14 13.18
N ASP A 12 -32.30 31.10 12.26
CA ASP A 12 -31.63 30.99 10.96
C ASP A 12 -30.12 30.81 11.08
N LEU A 13 -29.47 31.52 12.02
CA LEU A 13 -28.04 31.36 12.28
C LEU A 13 -27.70 29.95 12.79
N THR A 14 -28.51 29.41 13.71
CA THR A 14 -28.30 28.06 14.25
C THR A 14 -28.46 27.00 13.15
N VAL A 15 -29.47 27.15 12.29
CA VAL A 15 -29.69 26.28 11.13
C VAL A 15 -28.52 26.39 10.14
N ALA A 16 -28.04 27.61 9.86
CA ALA A 16 -26.89 27.84 8.98
C ALA A 16 -25.60 27.19 9.49
N ILE A 17 -25.32 27.28 10.80
CA ILE A 17 -24.17 26.60 11.42
C ILE A 17 -24.32 25.08 11.30
N GLY A 18 -25.52 24.54 11.54
CA GLY A 18 -25.79 23.11 11.38
C GLY A 18 -25.50 22.61 9.97
N ILE A 19 -25.99 23.32 8.94
CA ILE A 19 -25.71 23.00 7.54
C ILE A 19 -24.21 23.08 7.25
N GLY A 20 -23.53 24.12 7.74
CA GLY A 20 -22.08 24.29 7.58
C GLY A 20 -21.27 23.15 8.21
N MET A 21 -21.65 22.69 9.40
CA MET A 21 -21.00 21.55 10.08
C MET A 21 -21.20 20.26 9.29
N VAL A 22 -22.41 19.97 8.83
CA VAL A 22 -22.69 18.77 8.01
C VAL A 22 -21.85 18.79 6.73
N LEU A 23 -21.81 19.92 6.02
CA LEU A 23 -20.97 20.07 4.83
C LEU A 23 -19.48 19.90 5.15
N ALA A 24 -19.00 20.47 6.25
CA ALA A 24 -17.60 20.32 6.67
C ALA A 24 -17.24 18.86 6.97
N ILE A 25 -18.13 18.12 7.63
CA ILE A 25 -17.95 16.68 7.90
C ILE A 25 -17.92 15.90 6.59
N LEU A 26 -18.83 16.18 5.65
CA LEU A 26 -18.86 15.51 4.35
C LEU A 26 -17.59 15.78 3.54
N ILE A 27 -17.09 17.01 3.52
CA ILE A 27 -15.85 17.38 2.84
C ILE A 27 -14.65 16.69 3.52
N LEU A 28 -14.61 16.65 4.85
CA LEU A 28 -13.55 15.99 5.60
C LEU A 28 -13.55 14.48 5.35
N LEU A 29 -14.73 13.85 5.34
CA LEU A 29 -14.88 12.44 4.99
C LEU A 29 -14.41 12.17 3.57
N LYS A 30 -14.80 13.01 2.61
CA LYS A 30 -14.31 12.91 1.22
C LYS A 30 -12.78 12.98 1.17
N ARG A 31 -12.15 13.92 1.88
CA ARG A 31 -10.67 14.03 1.94
C ARG A 31 -10.01 12.78 2.51
N VAL A 32 -10.61 12.15 3.53
CA VAL A 32 -10.09 10.91 4.13
C VAL A 32 -10.22 9.74 3.16
N LEU A 33 -11.34 9.66 2.44
CA LEU A 33 -11.57 8.63 1.42
C LEU A 33 -10.62 8.79 0.21
N ASP A 34 -10.45 10.02 -0.30
CA ASP A 34 -9.55 10.32 -1.42
C ASP A 34 -8.07 10.04 -1.03
N ALA A 35 -7.69 10.28 0.23
CA ALA A 35 -6.35 9.91 0.74
C ALA A 35 -6.14 8.41 0.95
N SER A 36 -7.20 7.60 0.83
CA SER A 36 -7.16 6.14 0.98
C SER A 36 -7.29 5.42 -0.38
N GLU A 37 -7.03 6.10 -1.50
CA GLU A 37 -6.95 5.44 -2.80
C GLU A 37 -5.79 4.44 -2.80
N ILE A 38 -6.15 3.16 -2.73
CA ILE A 38 -5.27 2.09 -3.17
C ILE A 38 -5.14 2.29 -4.69
N ASN A 39 -4.07 2.95 -5.11
CA ASN A 39 -3.62 2.90 -6.49
C ASN A 39 -3.23 1.45 -6.80
N LEU A 40 -4.24 0.66 -7.16
CA LEU A 40 -4.09 -0.65 -7.77
C LEU A 40 -3.48 -0.39 -9.13
N ILE A 41 -2.16 -0.54 -9.20
CA ILE A 41 -1.37 -0.43 -10.42
C ILE A 41 -1.76 -1.62 -11.30
N ASP A 42 -2.88 -1.47 -12.01
CA ASP A 42 -3.22 -2.30 -13.16
C ASP A 42 -2.24 -1.96 -14.29
N ASP A 43 -1.79 -2.99 -15.00
CA ASP A 43 -0.67 -3.07 -15.93
C ASP A 43 -0.80 -2.14 -17.17
N LYS A 44 -1.77 -1.21 -17.18
CA LYS A 44 -2.07 -0.32 -18.30
C LYS A 44 -1.89 1.17 -18.04
N ASN A 45 -1.76 1.63 -16.80
CA ASN A 45 -1.52 3.04 -16.49
C ASN A 45 -0.25 3.22 -15.68
N ARG A 46 0.88 3.31 -16.40
CA ARG A 46 2.11 3.95 -15.91
C ARG A 46 1.74 5.34 -15.38
N HIS A 47 1.68 5.50 -14.06
CA HIS A 47 1.80 6.83 -13.47
C HIS A 47 3.17 7.40 -13.87
N PRO A 48 3.24 8.65 -14.38
CA PRO A 48 4.48 9.24 -14.89
C PRO A 48 5.51 9.62 -13.80
N GLU A 49 5.23 9.38 -12.53
CA GLU A 49 6.09 9.81 -11.40
C GLU A 49 6.56 8.71 -10.46
N SER A 50 6.11 7.45 -10.61
CA SER A 50 6.91 6.34 -10.08
C SER A 50 8.15 6.26 -10.96
N THR A 51 9.31 6.49 -10.37
CA THR A 51 10.62 6.30 -11.00
C THR A 51 10.51 5.07 -11.90
N LYS A 52 10.75 5.23 -13.22
CA LYS A 52 10.73 4.12 -14.19
C LYS A 52 11.78 3.09 -13.75
N LEU A 53 11.41 2.24 -12.80
CA LEU A 53 12.24 1.15 -12.36
C LEU A 53 12.16 0.13 -13.46
N ASP A 54 13.30 -0.06 -14.12
CA ASP A 54 13.44 -1.09 -15.13
C ASP A 54 13.56 -2.43 -14.40
N LEU A 55 12.43 -3.12 -14.26
CA LEU A 55 12.32 -4.35 -13.50
C LEU A 55 11.99 -5.52 -14.42
N PRO A 56 12.43 -6.74 -14.07
CA PRO A 56 11.93 -7.96 -14.69
C PRO A 56 10.41 -8.01 -14.59
N LYS A 57 9.74 -8.51 -15.62
CA LYS A 57 8.27 -8.69 -15.61
C LYS A 57 7.76 -9.60 -14.49
N CYS A 58 8.66 -10.38 -13.89
CA CYS A 58 8.36 -11.27 -12.77
C CYS A 58 8.53 -10.63 -11.39
N ILE A 59 8.89 -9.34 -11.32
CA ILE A 59 8.92 -8.55 -10.09
C ILE A 59 7.80 -7.51 -10.15
N GLU A 60 6.90 -7.57 -9.19
CA GLU A 60 5.80 -6.61 -9.07
C GLU A 60 6.06 -5.63 -7.93
N VAL A 61 5.66 -4.37 -8.11
CA VAL A 61 5.80 -3.33 -7.09
C VAL A 61 4.44 -2.71 -6.83
N TYR A 62 4.00 -2.75 -5.57
CA TYR A 62 2.78 -2.14 -5.09
C TYR A 62 3.10 -1.02 -4.13
N GLU A 63 2.30 0.04 -4.12
CA GLU A 63 2.39 1.11 -3.14
C GLU A 63 1.08 1.20 -2.37
N ILE A 64 1.18 1.16 -1.04
CA ILE A 64 0.04 1.35 -0.14
C ILE A 64 0.06 2.81 0.29
N GLU A 65 -1.01 3.52 -0.06
CA GLU A 65 -1.23 4.91 0.30
C GLU A 65 -2.27 4.99 1.41
N GLY A 66 -1.96 5.73 2.47
CA GLY A 66 -2.86 5.93 3.59
C GLY A 66 -2.77 4.82 4.67
N PRO A 67 -3.62 4.91 5.70
CA PRO A 67 -3.58 4.01 6.84
C PRO A 67 -3.91 2.57 6.42
N PHE A 68 -3.10 1.61 6.83
CA PHE A 68 -3.31 0.21 6.47
C PHE A 68 -4.24 -0.44 7.48
N PHE A 69 -5.55 -0.33 7.23
CA PHE A 69 -6.62 -0.91 8.06
C PHE A 69 -7.44 -1.93 7.26
N PHE A 70 -8.35 -2.62 7.94
CA PHE A 70 -9.21 -3.68 7.38
C PHE A 70 -9.77 -3.44 5.97
N GLY A 71 -10.25 -2.21 5.68
CA GLY A 71 -10.87 -1.87 4.39
C GLY A 71 -9.89 -1.91 3.21
N ILE A 72 -8.63 -1.55 3.45
CA ILE A 72 -7.56 -1.60 2.45
C ILE A 72 -7.02 -3.01 2.30
N ALA A 73 -6.85 -3.72 3.42
CA ALA A 73 -6.26 -5.05 3.44
C ALA A 73 -7.10 -6.09 2.68
N ASN A 74 -8.44 -6.04 2.76
CA ASN A 74 -9.30 -6.97 2.00
C ASN A 74 -9.22 -6.72 0.48
N ARG A 75 -9.24 -5.45 0.05
CA ARG A 75 -9.11 -5.10 -1.38
C ARG A 75 -7.75 -5.48 -1.95
N PHE A 76 -6.70 -5.34 -1.13
CA PHE A 76 -5.38 -5.78 -1.48
C PHE A 76 -5.35 -7.30 -1.69
N ASP A 77 -5.85 -8.10 -0.74
CA ASP A 77 -5.93 -9.56 -0.88
C ASP A 77 -6.73 -10.00 -2.11
N GLU A 78 -7.92 -9.42 -2.34
CA GLU A 78 -8.75 -9.70 -3.51
C GLU A 78 -8.04 -9.38 -4.83
N THR A 79 -7.34 -8.25 -4.90
CA THR A 79 -6.58 -7.90 -6.11
C THR A 79 -5.45 -8.89 -6.32
N MET A 80 -4.70 -9.21 -5.27
CA MET A 80 -3.54 -10.10 -5.36
C MET A 80 -3.95 -11.51 -5.82
N ARG A 81 -5.14 -12.00 -5.42
CA ARG A 81 -5.68 -13.30 -5.86
C ARG A 81 -6.18 -13.31 -7.30
N ASN A 82 -6.66 -12.18 -7.82
CA ASN A 82 -7.31 -12.10 -9.13
C ASN A 82 -6.34 -11.75 -10.27
N MET A 83 -5.07 -11.44 -9.97
CA MET A 83 -4.10 -11.05 -10.99
C MET A 83 -3.51 -12.28 -11.71
N PRO A 84 -3.59 -12.38 -13.04
CA PRO A 84 -3.08 -13.52 -13.78
C PRO A 84 -1.55 -13.52 -13.84
N GLY A 85 -0.92 -14.34 -12.99
CA GLY A 85 0.52 -14.57 -12.97
C GLY A 85 1.02 -14.95 -11.57
N ASN A 86 2.04 -15.82 -11.50
CA ASN A 86 2.79 -16.04 -10.26
C ASN A 86 4.08 -15.20 -10.34
N PRO A 87 4.10 -13.98 -9.80
CA PRO A 87 5.34 -13.21 -9.72
C PRO A 87 6.37 -13.98 -8.89
N ARG A 88 7.66 -13.82 -9.18
CA ARG A 88 8.73 -14.43 -8.38
C ARG A 88 8.99 -13.62 -7.12
N ALA A 89 8.85 -12.30 -7.21
CA ALA A 89 8.99 -11.39 -6.08
C ALA A 89 7.96 -10.26 -6.15
N ARG A 90 7.51 -9.81 -4.98
CA ARG A 90 6.53 -8.75 -4.82
C ARG A 90 7.01 -7.75 -3.78
N ILE A 91 7.17 -6.50 -4.18
CA ILE A 91 7.64 -5.40 -3.33
C ILE A 91 6.43 -4.56 -2.92
N ILE A 92 6.24 -4.37 -1.61
CA ILE A 92 5.16 -3.57 -1.04
C ILE A 92 5.74 -2.32 -0.39
N ARG A 93 5.44 -1.17 -0.96
CA ARG A 93 5.90 0.14 -0.46
C ARG A 93 4.91 0.65 0.57
N MET A 94 5.40 0.86 1.80
CA MET A 94 4.60 1.28 2.96
C MET A 94 5.01 2.66 3.48
N ARG A 95 5.72 3.46 2.68
CA ARG A 95 6.22 4.79 3.06
C ARG A 95 5.11 5.76 3.45
N MET A 96 3.94 5.63 2.85
CA MET A 96 2.77 6.46 3.12
C MET A 96 1.80 5.83 4.10
N VAL A 97 2.21 4.78 4.83
CA VAL A 97 1.39 4.09 5.83
C VAL A 97 1.75 4.63 7.23
N PRO A 98 0.91 5.49 7.84
CA PRO A 98 1.19 6.08 9.15
C PRO A 98 0.93 5.13 10.32
N PHE A 99 0.02 4.16 10.17
CA PHE A 99 -0.30 3.14 11.17
C PHE A 99 -0.89 1.89 10.52
N VAL A 100 -0.88 0.78 11.27
CA VAL A 100 -1.47 -0.50 10.90
C VAL A 100 -2.33 -1.03 12.06
N ASP A 101 -3.50 -1.59 11.76
CA ASP A 101 -4.38 -2.21 12.77
C ASP A 101 -4.20 -3.75 12.85
N THR A 102 -4.77 -4.37 13.88
CA THR A 102 -4.68 -5.83 14.10
C THR A 102 -5.22 -6.64 12.91
N THR A 103 -6.24 -6.13 12.24
CA THR A 103 -6.87 -6.85 11.13
C THR A 103 -6.00 -6.79 9.88
N ALA A 104 -5.38 -5.65 9.60
CA ALA A 104 -4.42 -5.49 8.52
C ALA A 104 -3.15 -6.34 8.76
N ILE A 105 -2.69 -6.45 10.01
CA ILE A 105 -1.62 -7.39 10.39
C ILE A 105 -2.04 -8.83 10.08
N HIS A 106 -3.24 -9.24 10.48
CA HIS A 106 -3.74 -10.59 10.23
C HIS A 106 -3.79 -10.90 8.73
N ASN A 107 -4.38 -10.00 7.93
CA ASN A 107 -4.45 -10.16 6.49
C ASN A 107 -3.06 -10.20 5.83
N LEU A 108 -2.13 -9.36 6.29
CA LEU A 108 -0.75 -9.38 5.80
C LEU A 108 -0.07 -10.73 6.07
N LYS A 109 -0.25 -11.30 7.27
CA LYS A 109 0.26 -12.64 7.59
C LYS A 109 -0.33 -13.72 6.70
N THR A 110 -1.66 -13.73 6.54
CA THR A 110 -2.35 -14.68 5.67
C THR A 110 -1.83 -14.57 4.24
N MET A 111 -1.64 -13.35 3.74
CA MET A 111 -1.05 -13.15 2.41
C MET A 111 0.38 -13.72 2.35
N ILE A 112 1.23 -13.45 3.34
CA ILE A 112 2.61 -13.97 3.38
C ILE A 112 2.62 -15.50 3.34
N GLU A 113 1.76 -16.13 4.12
CA GLU A 113 1.64 -17.59 4.19
C GLU A 113 1.18 -18.19 2.86
N LEU A 114 0.12 -17.63 2.25
CA LEU A 114 -0.37 -18.09 0.95
C LEU A 114 0.67 -17.96 -0.16
N HIS A 115 1.44 -16.87 -0.16
CA HIS A 115 2.44 -16.63 -1.19
C HIS A 115 3.70 -17.46 -0.98
N LYS A 116 3.99 -17.88 0.26
CA LYS A 116 5.06 -18.84 0.58
C LYS A 116 4.80 -20.19 -0.09
N GLU A 117 3.55 -20.66 -0.13
CA GLU A 117 3.17 -21.88 -0.86
C GLU A 117 3.37 -21.74 -2.37
N SER A 118 3.16 -20.54 -2.92
CA SER A 118 3.34 -20.23 -4.35
C SER A 118 4.80 -19.93 -4.76
N GLN A 119 5.75 -19.98 -3.81
CA GLN A 119 7.17 -19.58 -3.98
C GLN A 119 7.36 -18.11 -4.41
N THR A 120 6.43 -17.23 -4.05
CA THR A 120 6.55 -15.79 -4.29
C THR A 120 7.22 -15.13 -3.09
N GLN A 121 8.33 -14.44 -3.29
CA GLN A 121 9.00 -13.68 -2.22
C GLN A 121 8.31 -12.33 -2.00
N ILE A 122 7.91 -12.03 -0.77
CA ILE A 122 7.38 -10.72 -0.39
C ILE A 122 8.48 -9.89 0.26
N ILE A 123 8.57 -8.61 -0.11
CA ILE A 123 9.55 -7.66 0.40
C ILE A 123 8.83 -6.36 0.77
N LEU A 124 9.00 -5.89 2.00
CA LEU A 124 8.48 -4.59 2.45
C LEU A 124 9.51 -3.49 2.23
N SER A 125 9.04 -2.31 1.83
CA SER A 125 9.90 -1.16 1.56
C SER A 125 9.35 0.11 2.18
N GLY A 126 10.20 0.89 2.85
CA GLY A 126 9.81 2.19 3.37
C GLY A 126 8.87 2.12 4.56
N VAL A 127 8.91 1.05 5.35
CA VAL A 127 8.07 0.93 6.55
C VAL A 127 8.45 2.02 7.54
N GLN A 128 7.47 2.82 7.99
CA GLN A 128 7.70 3.85 9.01
C GLN A 128 8.10 3.21 10.35
N PRO A 129 8.96 3.84 11.18
CA PRO A 129 9.45 3.23 12.43
C PRO A 129 8.34 2.74 13.37
N ALA A 130 7.26 3.50 13.55
CA ALA A 130 6.14 3.11 14.40
C ALA A 130 5.42 1.85 13.87
N VAL A 131 5.25 1.76 12.56
CA VAL A 131 4.66 0.59 11.89
C VAL A 131 5.61 -0.61 11.98
N LEU A 132 6.91 -0.40 11.77
CA LEU A 132 7.92 -1.45 11.86
C LEU A 132 7.93 -2.13 13.23
N GLU A 133 7.88 -1.36 14.31
CA GLU A 133 7.80 -1.91 15.67
C GLU A 133 6.53 -2.74 15.86
N THR A 134 5.41 -2.29 15.33
CA THR A 134 4.14 -3.03 15.36
C THR A 134 4.24 -4.34 14.57
N LEU A 135 4.87 -4.31 13.39
CA LEU A 135 5.09 -5.50 12.57
C LEU A 135 6.05 -6.51 13.23
N ARG A 136 7.09 -6.03 13.93
CA ARG A 136 7.99 -6.88 14.72
C ARG A 136 7.27 -7.54 15.89
N GLN A 137 6.57 -6.76 16.70
CA GLN A 137 5.84 -7.28 17.86
C GLN A 137 4.76 -8.28 17.47
N SER A 138 4.16 -8.11 16.29
CA SER A 138 3.18 -9.06 15.76
C SER A 138 3.81 -10.29 15.13
N GLY A 139 5.12 -10.36 14.91
CA GLY A 139 5.80 -11.50 14.27
C GLY A 139 5.70 -11.51 12.74
N VAL A 140 5.26 -10.41 12.11
CA VAL A 140 5.24 -10.30 10.63
C VAL A 140 6.66 -10.26 10.08
N VAL A 141 7.56 -9.57 10.76
CA VAL A 141 8.96 -9.46 10.31
C VAL A 141 9.66 -10.82 10.39
N ASP A 142 9.38 -11.63 11.42
CA ASP A 142 9.91 -13.00 11.53
C ASP A 142 9.41 -13.93 10.42
N LEU A 143 8.15 -13.77 9.99
CA LEU A 143 7.58 -14.54 8.88
C LEU A 143 8.21 -14.19 7.53
N LEU A 144 8.56 -12.91 7.34
CA LEU A 144 9.22 -12.42 6.13
C LEU A 144 10.71 -12.70 6.13
N GLY A 145 11.39 -12.60 7.26
CA GLY A 145 12.84 -12.45 7.37
C GLY A 145 13.23 -10.97 7.39
N GLU A 146 14.14 -10.59 8.29
CA GLU A 146 14.60 -9.20 8.45
C GLU A 146 15.21 -8.65 7.14
N GLU A 147 15.85 -9.49 6.32
CA GLU A 147 16.41 -9.07 5.03
C GLU A 147 15.36 -8.64 4.00
N ASN A 148 14.09 -9.01 4.22
CA ASN A 148 12.97 -8.67 3.35
C ASN A 148 12.20 -7.44 3.84
N VAL A 149 12.70 -6.74 4.86
CA VAL A 149 12.16 -5.46 5.33
C VAL A 149 13.21 -4.37 5.13
N THR A 150 13.00 -3.53 4.13
CA THR A 150 14.01 -2.58 3.66
C THR A 150 13.60 -1.12 3.90
N PRO A 151 14.56 -0.21 4.16
CA PRO A 151 14.27 1.21 4.38
C PRO A 151 13.71 1.93 3.14
N HIS A 152 14.14 1.58 1.93
CA HIS A 152 13.80 2.30 0.70
C HIS A 152 13.67 1.34 -0.50
N ILE A 153 13.01 1.81 -1.57
CA ILE A 153 12.66 0.99 -2.75
C ILE A 153 13.89 0.41 -3.45
N SER A 154 14.99 1.15 -3.53
CA SER A 154 16.21 0.69 -4.19
C SER A 154 16.78 -0.58 -3.54
N LEU A 155 16.76 -0.65 -2.20
CA LEU A 155 17.22 -1.83 -1.45
C LEU A 155 16.24 -3.00 -1.58
N ALA A 156 14.92 -2.71 -1.63
CA ALA A 156 13.92 -3.76 -1.88
C ALA A 156 14.12 -4.42 -3.25
N VAL A 157 14.49 -3.62 -4.25
CA VAL A 157 14.74 -4.07 -5.62
C VAL A 157 16.01 -4.87 -5.71
N GLU A 158 17.09 -4.41 -5.07
CA GLU A 158 18.33 -5.18 -4.95
C GLU A 158 18.08 -6.54 -4.32
N ARG A 159 17.35 -6.57 -3.20
CA ARG A 159 16.95 -7.81 -2.52
C ARG A 159 16.12 -8.73 -3.43
N ALA A 160 15.17 -8.17 -4.18
CA ALA A 160 14.35 -8.92 -5.12
C ALA A 160 15.19 -9.51 -6.27
N MET A 161 16.17 -8.77 -6.78
CA MET A 161 17.09 -9.23 -7.80
C MET A 161 18.03 -10.32 -7.29
N GLU A 162 18.54 -10.21 -6.06
CA GLU A 162 19.32 -11.27 -5.43
C GLU A 162 18.51 -12.56 -5.26
N PHE A 163 17.25 -12.43 -4.82
CA PHE A 163 16.33 -13.55 -4.71
C PHE A 163 16.12 -14.23 -6.08
N LEU A 164 15.88 -13.42 -7.13
CA LEU A 164 15.70 -13.91 -8.50
C LEU A 164 16.95 -14.61 -9.02
N LYS A 165 18.14 -14.03 -8.82
CA LYS A 165 19.42 -14.62 -9.22
C LYS A 165 19.65 -15.99 -8.55
N THR A 166 19.26 -16.12 -7.28
CA THR A 166 19.50 -17.33 -6.49
C THR A 166 18.51 -18.45 -6.81
N HIS A 167 17.22 -18.11 -6.97
CA HIS A 167 16.14 -19.11 -7.09
C HIS A 167 15.63 -19.29 -8.53
N TYR A 168 15.80 -18.28 -9.38
CA TYR A 168 15.30 -18.23 -10.75
C TYR A 168 16.35 -17.64 -11.72
N PRO A 169 17.55 -18.23 -11.81
CA PRO A 169 18.68 -17.68 -12.57
C PRO A 169 18.34 -17.46 -14.05
N HIS A 170 17.52 -18.32 -14.64
CA HIS A 170 17.06 -18.20 -16.02
C HIS A 170 16.27 -16.89 -16.27
N ASP A 171 15.40 -16.50 -15.34
CA ASP A 171 14.61 -15.26 -15.47
C ASP A 171 15.51 -14.02 -15.31
N TYR A 172 16.52 -14.10 -14.44
CA TYR A 172 17.54 -13.06 -14.26
C TYR A 172 18.45 -12.88 -15.48
N GLU A 173 18.92 -13.97 -16.08
CA GLU A 173 19.76 -13.96 -17.28
C GLU A 173 19.02 -13.42 -18.52
N GLN A 174 17.74 -13.75 -18.68
CA GLN A 174 16.93 -13.20 -19.76
C GLN A 174 16.75 -11.69 -19.65
N TRP A 175 16.57 -11.19 -18.43
CA TRP A 175 16.46 -9.76 -18.20
C TRP A 175 17.78 -9.03 -18.45
N THR A 176 18.90 -9.55 -17.92
CA THR A 176 20.23 -8.93 -18.10
C THR A 176 20.67 -8.86 -19.57
N LYS A 177 20.52 -9.96 -20.33
CA LYS A 177 20.84 -9.99 -21.78
C LYS A 177 20.07 -8.95 -22.59
N LYS A 178 18.81 -8.69 -22.23
CA LYS A 178 17.96 -7.70 -22.92
C LYS A 178 18.38 -6.26 -22.66
N HIS A 179 19.11 -6.00 -21.57
CA HIS A 179 19.55 -4.66 -21.16
C HIS A 179 21.04 -4.40 -21.41
N GLU A 180 21.83 -5.45 -21.69
CA GLU A 180 23.25 -5.32 -22.11
C GLU A 180 23.39 -4.89 -23.58
N ASP A 181 22.35 -5.12 -24.41
CA ASP A 181 22.27 -4.73 -25.83
C ASP A 181 21.70 -3.30 -26.07
N ARG A 182 21.68 -2.42 -25.05
CA ARG A 182 21.16 -1.03 -25.13
C ARG A 182 22.18 0.01 -24.68
#